data_AF-A0A9P9Q0U7-F1
#
_entry.id   AF-A0A9P9Q0U7-F1
#
_cell.length_a   1.000
_cell.length_b   1.000
_cell.length_c   1.000
_cell.angle_alpha   90.00
_cell.angle_beta   90.00
_cell.angle_gamma   90.00
#
_symmetry.space_group_name_H-M   'P 1'
#
loop_
_entity.id
_entity.type
_entity.pdbx_description
1 polymer ?
#
loop_
_entity_poly.entity_id
_entity_poly.type
_entity_poly.pdbx_seq_one_letter_code
_entity_poly.pdbx_strand_id
1 'polypeptide(L)'
;MATPSYARPTASSTLKASPKSSRASDPEAPKSTPKKLKRPSTLTIEHRQTIIYNADLYPIRPLNPAKPCPLTTIPSELRTVIYTYALDPYSAFQHPRQTVERRRDQPPRYIWPCLLHVCRAIRIEAAYTYYTLTPFTFPVSNLNFSPVRKWVDTLPRAHQALLSKNKAIRIDVNPYVRHTHIYPPKDYLFDAPIHEHWKACEPFGNLYSISSDLHRKQFILFCRLAGWWLFCSQPGQRDVCWTYTFQEEADGNGRFAEVFVAKMFTFIGDHVTVVALPRVRRAWTRNKHRARMKREALSFVTALDECFGRVAEDVGMKNWVLDWQRKLRVLKTFLESW
;
A
#
# COMPACT_ATOMS: atom_id res chain seq x y z
N MET A 1 -51.28 -5.75 24.64
CA MET A 1 -50.00 -6.09 23.98
C MET A 1 -48.93 -5.13 24.48
N ALA A 2 -47.81 -5.63 25.00
CA ALA A 2 -46.76 -4.81 25.58
C ALA A 2 -45.99 -4.06 24.49
N THR A 3 -45.76 -2.76 24.67
CA THR A 3 -44.99 -1.92 23.75
C THR A 3 -43.49 -2.28 23.79
N PRO A 4 -42.81 -2.33 22.63
CA PRO A 4 -41.41 -2.75 22.56
C PRO A 4 -40.46 -1.73 23.20
N SER A 5 -39.32 -2.21 23.72
CA SER A 5 -38.36 -1.44 24.54
C SER A 5 -37.83 -0.16 23.88
N TYR A 6 -37.73 -0.13 22.55
CA TYR A 6 -37.30 1.04 21.76
C TYR A 6 -38.39 2.12 21.58
N ALA A 7 -39.64 1.81 21.92
CA ALA A 7 -40.75 2.76 21.91
C ALA A 7 -41.00 3.39 23.29
N ARG A 8 -40.16 3.09 24.30
CA ARG A 8 -40.24 3.74 25.60
C ARG A 8 -39.65 5.17 25.51
N PRO A 9 -40.40 6.21 25.91
CA PRO A 9 -39.86 7.56 25.99
C PRO A 9 -38.68 7.58 26.97
N THR A 10 -37.54 8.12 26.54
CA THR A 10 -36.40 8.36 27.41
C THR A 10 -36.71 9.50 28.38
N ALA A 11 -36.06 9.52 29.54
CA ALA A 11 -36.30 10.51 30.61
C ALA A 11 -36.15 11.99 30.16
N SER A 12 -35.50 12.24 29.01
CA SER A 12 -35.41 13.56 28.38
C SER A 12 -36.70 14.03 27.70
N SER A 13 -37.63 13.11 27.41
CA SER A 13 -38.91 13.40 26.75
C SER A 13 -40.03 13.75 27.73
N THR A 14 -39.94 13.33 28.99
CA THR A 14 -40.93 13.64 30.04
C THR A 14 -40.71 15.01 30.69
N LEU A 15 -39.52 15.60 30.57
CA LEU A 15 -39.21 16.93 31.13
C LEU A 15 -39.76 18.11 30.32
N LYS A 16 -40.37 17.87 29.15
CA LYS A 16 -40.97 18.93 28.31
C LYS A 16 -42.49 19.04 28.40
N ALA A 17 -43.15 18.18 29.18
CA ALA A 17 -44.60 18.20 29.35
C ALA A 17 -44.94 18.73 30.74
N SER A 18 -44.94 20.05 30.91
CA SER A 18 -45.68 20.69 32.00
C SER A 18 -46.47 21.88 31.45
N PRO A 19 -47.81 21.94 31.65
CA PRO A 19 -48.67 22.99 31.12
C PRO A 19 -48.93 24.08 32.16
N LYS A 20 -48.86 25.36 31.74
CA LYS A 20 -49.36 26.61 32.37
C LYS A 20 -48.90 27.74 31.44
N SER A 21 -49.63 28.77 31.05
CA SER A 21 -50.91 29.35 31.42
C SER A 21 -51.29 30.31 30.28
N SER A 22 -52.59 30.60 30.14
CA SER A 22 -53.20 31.56 29.22
C SER A 22 -52.75 33.02 29.45
N ARG A 23 -52.64 33.82 28.36
CA ARG A 23 -53.55 34.93 27.98
C ARG A 23 -52.83 36.04 27.16
N ALA A 24 -53.54 36.49 26.11
CA ALA A 24 -53.57 37.84 25.49
C ALA A 24 -52.56 38.25 24.39
N SER A 25 -53.16 38.51 23.20
CA SER A 25 -52.95 39.59 22.21
C SER A 25 -51.63 39.78 21.44
N ASP A 26 -51.75 39.71 20.10
CA ASP A 26 -50.91 40.25 19.01
C ASP A 26 -50.57 41.76 19.14
N PRO A 27 -49.71 42.40 18.29
CA PRO A 27 -48.94 41.93 17.12
C PRO A 27 -47.45 42.40 17.07
N GLU A 28 -46.79 42.09 15.93
CA GLU A 28 -45.51 42.60 15.38
C GLU A 28 -44.23 41.77 15.59
N ALA A 29 -43.85 41.12 14.50
CA ALA A 29 -42.61 40.42 14.30
C ALA A 29 -41.43 41.36 14.02
N PRO A 30 -40.24 41.04 14.55
CA PRO A 30 -39.04 41.10 13.74
C PRO A 30 -38.38 39.73 13.66
N LYS A 31 -38.04 39.33 12.43
CA LYS A 31 -37.31 38.11 12.07
C LYS A 31 -35.96 38.06 12.80
N SER A 32 -35.88 37.30 13.89
CA SER A 32 -34.59 36.87 14.45
C SER A 32 -34.26 35.46 13.95
N THR A 33 -33.12 35.34 13.28
CA THR A 33 -32.52 34.07 12.85
C THR A 33 -32.28 33.16 14.07
N PRO A 34 -32.54 31.84 13.99
CA PRO A 34 -32.33 30.95 15.12
C PRO A 34 -30.82 30.79 15.40
N LYS A 35 -30.42 31.16 16.62
CA LYS A 35 -29.08 30.90 17.19
C LYS A 35 -28.79 29.40 17.12
N LYS A 36 -27.85 29.01 16.25
CA LYS A 36 -27.28 27.67 16.16
C LYS A 36 -26.67 27.27 17.51
N LEU A 37 -27.14 26.18 18.10
CA LEU A 37 -26.56 25.56 19.29
C LEU A 37 -25.10 25.17 18.99
N LYS A 38 -24.15 25.88 19.61
CA LYS A 38 -22.72 25.54 19.57
C LYS A 38 -22.48 24.35 20.50
N ARG A 39 -22.21 23.18 19.93
CA ARG A 39 -21.53 22.11 20.66
C ARG A 39 -20.09 22.57 20.93
N PRO A 40 -19.56 22.52 22.16
CA PRO A 40 -18.20 22.94 22.42
C PRO A 40 -17.25 21.92 21.81
N SER A 41 -16.64 22.30 20.70
CA SER A 41 -15.39 21.71 20.26
C SER A 41 -14.29 22.32 21.10
N THR A 42 -13.47 21.48 21.72
CA THR A 42 -12.29 21.86 22.49
C THR A 42 -11.16 22.49 21.66
N LEU A 43 -11.29 22.52 20.33
CA LEU A 43 -10.35 23.16 19.42
C LEU A 43 -10.81 24.57 19.05
N THR A 44 -9.96 25.57 19.28
CA THR A 44 -10.16 26.96 18.84
C THR A 44 -10.15 27.06 17.31
N ILE A 45 -10.78 28.12 16.77
CA ILE A 45 -10.89 28.35 15.33
C ILE A 45 -9.51 28.42 14.67
N GLU A 46 -8.56 29.07 15.33
CA GLU A 46 -7.17 29.17 14.88
C GLU A 46 -6.47 27.81 14.83
N HIS A 47 -6.67 26.96 15.85
CA HIS A 47 -6.11 25.60 15.86
C HIS A 47 -6.74 24.68 14.80
N ARG A 48 -7.98 24.94 14.40
CA ARG A 48 -8.61 24.22 13.28
C ARG A 48 -8.03 24.65 11.93
N GLN A 49 -7.63 25.91 11.79
CA GLN A 49 -7.03 26.46 10.58
C GLN A 49 -5.56 26.01 10.41
N THR A 50 -4.85 25.72 11.50
CA THR A 50 -3.45 25.23 11.45
C THR A 50 -3.33 23.74 11.12
N ILE A 51 -4.41 22.97 11.26
CA ILE A 51 -4.45 21.61 10.73
C ILE A 51 -4.53 21.74 9.21
N ILE A 52 -3.41 21.49 8.52
CA ILE A 52 -3.24 21.60 7.06
C ILE A 52 -4.37 20.87 6.28
N TYR A 53 -4.94 19.81 6.86
CA TYR A 53 -6.07 19.07 6.29
C TYR A 53 -7.41 19.84 6.32
N ASN A 54 -7.62 20.72 7.30
CA ASN A 54 -8.87 21.46 7.48
C ASN A 54 -8.91 22.82 6.79
N ALA A 55 -7.76 23.39 6.43
CA ALA A 55 -7.69 24.67 5.71
C ALA A 55 -8.41 24.62 4.34
N ASP A 56 -8.58 23.42 3.77
CA ASP A 56 -9.23 23.15 2.49
C ASP A 56 -10.64 22.55 2.60
N LEU A 57 -11.22 22.39 3.81
CA LEU A 57 -12.59 21.93 4.02
C LEU A 57 -13.66 23.02 3.75
N TYR A 58 -13.36 23.95 2.84
CA TYR A 58 -14.37 24.86 2.31
C TYR A 58 -15.50 24.07 1.64
N PRO A 59 -16.74 24.62 1.60
CA PRO A 59 -17.87 23.95 1.00
C PRO A 59 -17.52 23.47 -0.40
N ILE A 60 -17.77 22.18 -0.62
CA ILE A 60 -17.48 21.48 -1.85
C ILE A 60 -18.17 22.23 -3.00
N ARG A 61 -17.38 22.90 -3.84
CA ARG A 61 -17.92 23.56 -5.04
C ARG A 61 -18.09 22.49 -6.12
N PRO A 62 -19.30 22.32 -6.67
CA PRO A 62 -19.52 21.36 -7.74
C PRO A 62 -18.69 21.72 -8.98
N LEU A 63 -18.26 20.72 -9.76
CA LEU A 63 -17.52 20.91 -11.00
C LEU A 63 -18.27 21.82 -11.98
N ASN A 64 -19.61 21.77 -11.95
CA ASN A 64 -20.47 22.74 -12.60
C ASN A 64 -21.27 23.51 -11.52
N PRO A 65 -21.02 24.81 -11.31
CA PRO A 65 -21.74 25.62 -10.33
C PRO A 65 -23.25 25.73 -10.63
N ALA A 66 -23.68 25.49 -11.86
CA ALA A 66 -25.08 25.51 -12.27
C ALA A 66 -25.81 24.18 -12.00
N LYS A 67 -25.11 23.11 -11.55
CA LYS A 67 -25.74 21.83 -11.19
C LYS A 67 -25.59 21.55 -9.70
N PRO A 68 -26.68 21.21 -8.98
CA PRO A 68 -26.56 20.77 -7.60
C PRO A 68 -25.73 19.49 -7.55
N CYS A 69 -24.79 19.41 -6.61
CA CYS A 69 -24.11 18.15 -6.28
C CYS A 69 -24.64 17.69 -4.92
N PRO A 70 -25.59 16.74 -4.87
CA PRO A 70 -26.22 16.35 -3.61
C PRO A 70 -25.23 15.84 -2.56
N LEU A 71 -24.08 15.31 -2.98
CA LEU A 71 -23.02 14.91 -2.06
C LEU A 71 -22.47 16.09 -1.24
N THR A 72 -22.51 17.32 -1.76
CA THR A 72 -21.94 18.49 -1.07
C THR A 72 -22.80 19.00 0.08
N THR A 73 -24.09 18.69 0.08
CA THR A 73 -25.04 19.11 1.13
C THR A 73 -25.05 18.17 2.33
N ILE A 74 -24.50 16.96 2.17
CA ILE A 74 -24.39 15.95 3.22
C ILE A 74 -23.24 16.32 4.17
N PRO A 75 -23.40 16.21 5.51
CA PRO A 75 -22.30 16.35 6.47
C PRO A 75 -21.10 15.43 6.18
N SER A 76 -19.89 15.87 6.50
CA SER A 76 -18.64 15.11 6.26
C SER A 76 -18.65 13.72 6.88
N GLU A 77 -19.30 13.57 8.03
CA GLU A 77 -19.42 12.30 8.76
C GLU A 77 -20.22 11.28 7.94
N LEU A 78 -21.36 11.71 7.38
CA LEU A 78 -22.19 10.86 6.53
C LEU A 78 -21.53 10.59 5.18
N ARG A 79 -20.81 11.56 4.61
CA ARG A 79 -20.00 11.34 3.39
C ARG A 79 -18.92 10.28 3.62
N THR A 80 -18.26 10.31 4.78
CA THR A 80 -17.23 9.32 5.14
C THR A 80 -17.82 7.92 5.19
N VAL A 81 -19.03 7.76 5.75
CA VAL A 81 -19.76 6.47 5.73
C VAL A 81 -20.07 6.03 4.30
N ILE A 82 -20.54 6.95 3.45
CA ILE A 82 -20.76 6.66 2.01
C ILE A 82 -19.46 6.20 1.35
N TYR A 83 -18.33 6.86 1.63
CA TYR A 83 -17.02 6.47 1.09
C TYR A 83 -16.59 5.08 1.56
N THR A 84 -16.80 4.73 2.83
CA THR A 84 -16.44 3.38 3.33
C THR A 84 -17.24 2.28 2.65
N TYR A 85 -18.51 2.53 2.29
CA TYR A 85 -19.31 1.56 1.54
C TYR A 85 -19.00 1.56 0.04
N ALA A 86 -18.84 2.74 -0.57
CA ALA A 86 -18.60 2.87 -2.01
C ALA A 86 -17.17 2.48 -2.43
N LEU A 87 -16.21 2.58 -1.50
CA LEU A 87 -14.82 2.19 -1.67
C LEU A 87 -14.49 0.96 -0.83
N ASP A 88 -15.50 0.12 -0.56
CA ASP A 88 -15.36 -1.01 0.35
C ASP A 88 -14.07 -1.81 0.06
N PRO A 89 -13.17 -1.96 1.05
CA PRO A 89 -11.88 -2.64 0.93
C PRO A 89 -11.90 -4.02 0.26
N TYR A 90 -13.03 -4.73 0.33
CA TYR A 90 -13.17 -6.10 -0.16
C TYR A 90 -13.78 -6.20 -1.55
N SER A 91 -14.49 -5.17 -2.01
CA SER A 91 -15.06 -5.07 -3.36
C SER A 91 -14.26 -4.13 -4.28
N ALA A 92 -13.55 -3.15 -3.72
CA ALA A 92 -12.74 -2.19 -4.46
C ALA A 92 -11.35 -2.75 -4.78
N PHE A 93 -10.99 -2.74 -6.06
CA PHE A 93 -9.66 -2.89 -6.68
C PHE A 93 -8.43 -3.06 -5.73
N GLN A 94 -8.35 -4.19 -5.01
CA GLN A 94 -7.22 -4.51 -4.13
C GLN A 94 -5.90 -4.59 -4.91
N HIS A 95 -6.00 -4.90 -6.20
CA HIS A 95 -4.90 -4.80 -7.15
C HIS A 95 -5.07 -3.54 -7.99
N PRO A 96 -4.12 -2.60 -7.98
CA PRO A 96 -4.15 -1.46 -8.89
C PRO A 96 -4.19 -1.91 -10.35
N ARG A 97 -5.36 -1.80 -10.98
CA ARG A 97 -5.56 -2.25 -12.36
C ARG A 97 -5.06 -1.20 -13.34
N GLN A 98 -4.28 -1.63 -14.32
CA GLN A 98 -3.89 -0.79 -15.45
C GLN A 98 -4.95 -0.88 -16.56
N THR A 99 -5.20 0.21 -17.26
CA THR A 99 -6.02 0.17 -18.48
C THR A 99 -5.28 -0.58 -19.59
N VAL A 100 -6.01 -1.38 -20.36
CA VAL A 100 -5.46 -2.28 -21.40
C VAL A 100 -4.80 -1.52 -22.56
N GLU A 101 -5.15 -0.25 -22.78
CA GLU A 101 -4.57 0.61 -23.83
C GLU A 101 -3.12 1.01 -23.54
N ARG A 102 -2.19 0.07 -23.71
CA ARG A 102 -0.76 0.38 -23.77
C ARG A 102 -0.38 0.81 -25.18
N ARG A 103 -0.41 2.12 -25.45
CA ARG A 103 0.52 2.68 -26.45
C ARG A 103 1.92 2.64 -25.83
N ARG A 104 2.92 2.11 -26.57
CA ARG A 104 4.29 1.88 -26.05
C ARG A 104 4.93 3.13 -25.44
N ASP A 105 4.50 4.32 -25.86
CA ASP A 105 5.07 5.60 -25.44
C ASP A 105 4.26 6.33 -24.35
N GLN A 106 3.17 5.76 -23.84
CA GLN A 106 2.36 6.41 -22.82
C GLN A 106 2.61 5.85 -21.42
N PRO A 107 2.61 6.70 -20.38
CA PRO A 107 2.70 6.24 -19.00
C PRO A 107 1.52 5.31 -18.67
N PRO A 108 1.72 4.34 -17.77
CA PRO A 108 0.64 3.44 -17.36
C PRO A 108 -0.51 4.25 -16.77
N ARG A 109 -1.71 4.06 -17.31
CA ARG A 109 -2.94 4.62 -16.76
C ARG A 109 -3.56 3.60 -15.82
N TYR A 110 -3.82 4.01 -14.59
CA TYR A 110 -4.46 3.19 -13.58
C TYR A 110 -5.95 3.51 -13.50
N ILE A 111 -6.75 2.47 -13.23
CA ILE A 111 -8.17 2.61 -12.97
C ILE A 111 -8.32 3.09 -11.52
N TRP A 112 -8.88 4.27 -11.35
CA TRP A 112 -9.13 4.87 -10.06
C TRP A 112 -10.64 4.88 -9.76
N PRO A 113 -11.05 4.82 -8.48
CA PRO A 113 -12.44 4.98 -8.13
C PRO A 113 -13.02 6.31 -8.65
N CYS A 114 -14.23 6.27 -9.21
CA CYS A 114 -14.90 7.45 -9.76
C CYS A 114 -15.01 8.60 -8.74
N LEU A 115 -15.11 8.28 -7.45
CA LEU A 115 -15.16 9.27 -6.37
C LEU A 115 -13.90 10.17 -6.31
N LEU A 116 -12.74 9.69 -6.76
CA LEU A 116 -11.53 10.50 -6.84
C LEU A 116 -11.57 11.52 -7.98
N HIS A 117 -12.54 11.41 -8.90
CA HIS A 117 -12.66 12.26 -10.09
C HIS A 117 -13.78 13.31 -10.01
N VAL A 118 -14.56 13.36 -8.93
CA VAL A 118 -15.75 14.22 -8.84
C VAL A 118 -15.40 15.70 -8.71
N CYS A 119 -14.81 16.11 -7.58
CA CYS A 119 -14.38 17.48 -7.31
C CYS A 119 -13.28 17.47 -6.24
N ARG A 120 -12.60 18.61 -6.02
CA ARG A 120 -11.43 18.68 -5.13
C ARG A 120 -11.72 18.19 -3.71
N ALA A 121 -12.80 18.64 -3.08
CA ALA A 121 -13.07 18.29 -1.69
C ALA A 121 -13.52 16.83 -1.52
N ILE A 122 -14.41 16.32 -2.39
CA ILE A 122 -14.76 14.88 -2.41
C ILE A 122 -13.51 14.04 -2.68
N ARG A 123 -12.65 14.46 -3.60
CA ARG A 123 -11.39 13.77 -3.90
C ARG A 123 -10.50 13.67 -2.66
N ILE A 124 -10.34 14.76 -1.89
CA ILE A 124 -9.49 14.76 -0.69
C ILE A 124 -10.05 13.80 0.36
N GLU A 125 -11.34 13.88 0.66
CA GLU A 125 -11.98 13.01 1.66
C GLU A 125 -12.00 11.54 1.22
N ALA A 126 -12.39 11.27 -0.03
CA ALA A 126 -12.40 9.92 -0.60
C ALA A 126 -10.98 9.35 -0.74
N ALA A 127 -9.98 10.16 -1.08
CA ALA A 127 -8.57 9.74 -1.12
C ALA A 127 -8.08 9.36 0.27
N TYR A 128 -8.46 10.10 1.31
CA TYR A 128 -8.16 9.73 2.69
C TYR A 128 -8.69 8.32 2.99
N THR A 129 -9.98 8.06 2.75
CA THR A 129 -10.56 6.73 2.98
C THR A 129 -9.89 5.65 2.13
N TYR A 130 -9.75 5.89 0.82
CA TYR A 130 -9.20 4.92 -0.13
C TYR A 130 -7.75 4.55 0.20
N TYR A 131 -6.85 5.53 0.27
CA TYR A 131 -5.42 5.24 0.40
C TYR A 131 -5.04 4.78 1.81
N THR A 132 -5.84 5.06 2.84
CA THR A 132 -5.54 4.62 4.21
C THR A 132 -6.16 3.28 4.59
N LEU A 133 -7.31 2.91 4.00
CA LEU A 133 -8.05 1.70 4.39
C LEU A 133 -8.00 0.57 3.36
N THR A 134 -7.76 0.86 2.07
CA THR A 134 -7.77 -0.19 1.05
C THR A 134 -6.55 -1.11 1.18
N PRO A 135 -6.73 -2.45 1.22
CA PRO A 135 -5.66 -3.43 1.33
C PRO A 135 -5.00 -3.66 -0.04
N PHE A 136 -4.14 -2.74 -0.44
CA PHE A 136 -3.43 -2.85 -1.71
C PHE A 136 -2.50 -4.06 -1.70
N THR A 137 -2.68 -4.97 -2.66
CA THR A 137 -1.85 -6.16 -2.83
C THR A 137 -1.13 -6.11 -4.17
N PHE A 138 0.18 -6.26 -4.13
CA PHE A 138 1.03 -6.20 -5.32
C PHE A 138 1.74 -7.54 -5.53
N PRO A 139 1.32 -8.35 -6.53
CA PRO A 139 2.06 -9.54 -6.90
C PRO A 139 3.39 -9.14 -7.55
N VAL A 140 4.49 -9.72 -7.06
CA VAL A 140 5.85 -9.50 -7.52
C VAL A 140 6.47 -10.83 -7.93
N SER A 141 6.71 -10.99 -9.22
CA SER A 141 7.47 -12.09 -9.79
C SER A 141 8.90 -11.66 -10.12
N ASN A 142 9.85 -12.62 -10.09
CA ASN A 142 11.26 -12.38 -10.44
C ASN A 142 11.92 -11.21 -9.67
N LEU A 143 11.44 -10.88 -8.46
CA LEU A 143 11.85 -9.71 -7.68
C LEU A 143 11.67 -8.38 -8.45
N ASN A 144 10.74 -8.30 -9.40
CA ASN A 144 10.47 -7.08 -10.15
C ASN A 144 9.45 -6.18 -9.43
N PHE A 145 9.96 -5.23 -8.65
CA PHE A 145 9.14 -4.25 -7.94
C PHE A 145 8.75 -3.03 -8.80
N SER A 146 9.11 -3.00 -10.09
CA SER A 146 8.82 -1.88 -10.99
C SER A 146 7.33 -1.54 -11.09
N PRO A 147 6.38 -2.50 -11.13
CA PRO A 147 4.95 -2.18 -11.14
C PRO A 147 4.48 -1.40 -9.91
N VAL A 148 5.01 -1.76 -8.73
CA VAL A 148 4.71 -1.08 -7.46
C VAL A 148 5.24 0.35 -7.49
N ARG A 149 6.51 0.50 -7.86
CA ARG A 149 7.17 1.81 -7.96
C ARG A 149 6.43 2.72 -8.94
N LYS A 150 6.14 2.22 -10.15
CA LYS A 150 5.38 2.97 -11.16
C LYS A 150 4.01 3.41 -10.62
N TRP A 151 3.30 2.54 -9.91
CA TRP A 151 2.02 2.90 -9.31
C TRP A 151 2.16 4.04 -8.31
N VAL A 152 3.11 3.92 -7.36
CA VAL A 152 3.37 4.98 -6.37
C VAL A 152 3.77 6.29 -7.04
N ASP A 153 4.63 6.23 -8.06
CA ASP A 153 5.10 7.41 -8.79
C ASP A 153 3.98 8.12 -9.57
N THR A 154 2.89 7.41 -9.94
CA THR A 154 1.71 8.05 -10.54
C THR A 154 0.82 8.80 -9.55
N LEU A 155 0.97 8.57 -8.25
CA LEU A 155 0.16 9.22 -7.23
C LEU A 155 0.62 10.67 -7.00
N PRO A 156 -0.31 11.62 -6.82
CA PRO A 156 0.03 12.95 -6.29
C PRO A 156 0.75 12.85 -4.95
N ARG A 157 1.71 13.74 -4.66
CA ARG A 157 2.48 13.72 -3.40
C ARG A 157 1.60 13.70 -2.15
N ALA A 158 0.49 14.44 -2.17
CA ALA A 158 -0.48 14.45 -1.07
C ALA A 158 -1.13 13.07 -0.84
N HIS A 159 -1.37 12.30 -1.89
CA HIS A 159 -1.92 10.95 -1.80
C HIS A 159 -0.86 9.93 -1.40
N GLN A 160 0.38 10.07 -1.90
CA GLN A 160 1.50 9.24 -1.44
C GLN A 160 1.68 9.34 0.07
N ALA A 161 1.57 10.55 0.63
CA ALA A 161 1.66 10.77 2.08
C ALA A 161 0.56 10.05 2.88
N LEU A 162 -0.58 9.69 2.28
CA LEU A 162 -1.62 8.91 2.95
C LEU A 162 -1.25 7.43 3.08
N LEU A 163 -0.39 6.91 2.20
CA LEU A 163 0.04 5.50 2.25
C LEU A 163 0.80 5.17 3.54
N SER A 164 1.46 6.14 4.17
CA SER A 164 2.13 5.94 5.47
C SER A 164 1.17 5.57 6.60
N LYS A 165 -0.11 5.93 6.46
CA LYS A 165 -1.16 5.57 7.42
C LYS A 165 -1.78 4.21 7.12
N ASN A 166 -1.51 3.64 5.95
CA ASN A 166 -2.07 2.37 5.53
C ASN A 166 -1.17 1.23 6.03
N LYS A 167 -1.75 0.36 6.87
CA LYS A 167 -1.08 -0.83 7.40
C LYS A 167 -1.37 -2.10 6.60
N ALA A 168 -2.24 -2.01 5.60
CA ALA A 168 -2.74 -3.13 4.83
C ALA A 168 -2.11 -3.23 3.43
N ILE A 169 -0.99 -2.52 3.18
CA ILE A 169 -0.24 -2.64 1.92
C ILE A 169 0.60 -3.90 1.96
N ARG A 170 0.33 -4.81 1.01
CA ARG A 170 0.95 -6.12 0.90
C ARG A 170 1.73 -6.23 -0.40
N ILE A 171 3.00 -6.63 -0.29
CA ILE A 171 3.86 -7.02 -1.40
C ILE A 171 3.94 -8.53 -1.39
N ASP A 172 3.32 -9.12 -2.39
CA ASP A 172 3.18 -10.54 -2.47
C ASP A 172 4.22 -11.13 -3.42
N VAL A 173 5.28 -11.68 -2.84
CA VAL A 173 6.49 -12.07 -3.54
C VAL A 173 6.43 -13.53 -3.89
N ASN A 174 6.63 -13.81 -5.17
CA ASN A 174 6.75 -15.18 -5.63
C ASN A 174 8.16 -15.72 -5.30
N PRO A 175 8.29 -16.78 -4.46
CA PRO A 175 9.57 -17.26 -3.97
C PRO A 175 10.27 -18.20 -4.97
N TYR A 176 10.26 -17.84 -6.25
CA TYR A 176 11.12 -18.45 -7.26
C TYR A 176 11.27 -17.53 -8.46
N VAL A 177 12.35 -17.72 -9.22
CA VAL A 177 12.64 -16.92 -10.41
C VAL A 177 12.33 -17.74 -11.66
N ARG A 178 11.34 -17.30 -12.44
CA ARG A 178 10.99 -17.89 -13.73
C ARG A 178 12.02 -17.47 -14.76
N HIS A 179 12.70 -18.46 -15.34
CA HIS A 179 13.76 -18.24 -16.33
C HIS A 179 13.26 -18.18 -17.78
N THR A 180 11.96 -18.39 -18.05
CA THR A 180 11.46 -18.61 -19.41
C THR A 180 10.12 -17.93 -19.68
N HIS A 181 10.06 -17.21 -20.80
CA HIS A 181 8.88 -17.22 -21.66
C HIS A 181 8.98 -18.44 -22.58
N ILE A 182 7.84 -18.97 -23.03
CA ILE A 182 7.79 -20.13 -23.95
C ILE A 182 8.47 -19.78 -25.30
N TYR A 183 8.53 -18.49 -25.67
CA TYR A 183 9.29 -17.97 -26.82
C TYR A 183 9.87 -16.57 -26.51
N PRO A 184 10.99 -16.46 -25.78
CA PRO A 184 11.59 -15.16 -25.49
C PRO A 184 12.32 -14.62 -26.73
N PRO A 185 12.23 -13.32 -27.04
CA PRO A 185 13.12 -12.69 -28.01
C PRO A 185 14.60 -12.92 -27.65
N LYS A 186 15.49 -12.82 -28.65
CA LYS A 186 16.93 -12.77 -28.41
C LYS A 186 17.22 -11.66 -27.38
N ASP A 187 18.06 -11.96 -26.40
CA ASP A 187 18.42 -11.08 -25.28
C ASP A 187 17.33 -10.83 -24.21
N TYR A 188 16.28 -11.65 -24.17
CA TYR A 188 15.31 -11.61 -23.07
C TYR A 188 15.83 -12.39 -21.85
N LEU A 189 15.75 -11.78 -20.68
CA LEU A 189 16.18 -12.39 -19.42
C LEU A 189 15.13 -12.16 -18.35
N PHE A 190 14.74 -13.20 -17.61
CA PHE A 190 13.65 -13.16 -16.63
C PHE A 190 12.32 -12.68 -17.26
N ASP A 191 12.02 -11.39 -17.14
CA ASP A 191 10.76 -10.73 -17.48
C ASP A 191 10.95 -9.45 -18.33
N ALA A 192 12.15 -9.19 -18.83
CA ALA A 192 12.42 -8.05 -19.70
C ALA A 192 13.65 -8.28 -20.62
N PRO A 193 13.79 -7.50 -21.70
CA PRO A 193 15.02 -7.47 -22.49
C PRO A 193 16.25 -7.02 -21.67
N ILE A 194 17.45 -7.49 -22.03
CA ILE A 194 18.70 -7.23 -21.29
C ILE A 194 18.98 -5.74 -21.05
N HIS A 195 18.62 -4.88 -22.02
CA HIS A 195 18.85 -3.43 -21.92
C HIS A 195 18.03 -2.77 -20.80
N GLU A 196 16.83 -3.29 -20.50
CA GLU A 196 16.02 -2.79 -19.39
C GLU A 196 16.64 -3.14 -18.04
N HIS A 197 17.18 -4.37 -17.92
CA HIS A 197 17.91 -4.77 -16.72
C HIS A 197 19.18 -3.93 -16.54
N TRP A 198 19.89 -3.62 -17.63
CA TRP A 198 21.05 -2.73 -17.59
C TRP A 198 20.67 -1.37 -17.01
N LYS A 199 19.61 -0.73 -17.52
CA LYS A 199 19.11 0.55 -17.00
C LYS A 199 18.77 0.49 -15.51
N ALA A 200 18.21 -0.64 -15.05
CA ALA A 200 17.93 -0.85 -13.63
C ALA A 200 19.21 -1.07 -12.77
N CYS A 201 20.27 -1.61 -13.37
CA CYS A 201 21.55 -1.90 -12.69
C CYS A 201 22.52 -0.71 -12.70
N GLU A 202 22.42 0.21 -13.66
CA GLU A 202 23.28 1.38 -13.84
C GLU A 202 23.56 2.18 -12.54
N PRO A 203 22.58 2.38 -11.64
CA PRO A 203 22.81 3.09 -10.38
C PRO A 203 23.76 2.37 -9.42
N PHE A 204 23.93 1.05 -9.57
CA PHE A 204 24.72 0.21 -8.65
C PHE A 204 26.07 -0.22 -9.24
N GLY A 205 26.16 -0.36 -10.57
CA GLY A 205 27.39 -0.74 -11.24
C GLY A 205 27.19 -1.00 -12.74
N ASN A 206 28.26 -1.41 -13.41
CA ASN A 206 28.21 -1.76 -14.83
C ASN A 206 27.96 -3.26 -15.00
N LEU A 207 26.82 -3.64 -15.59
CA LEU A 207 26.50 -5.04 -15.85
C LEU A 207 27.48 -5.69 -16.86
N TYR A 208 28.02 -4.91 -17.80
CA TYR A 208 28.89 -5.41 -18.87
C TYR A 208 30.31 -5.72 -18.41
N SER A 209 30.76 -5.18 -17.27
CA SER A 209 32.08 -5.51 -16.72
C SER A 209 32.12 -6.89 -16.06
N ILE A 210 30.97 -7.55 -15.93
CA ILE A 210 30.84 -8.90 -15.39
C ILE A 210 30.92 -9.89 -16.55
N SER A 211 31.92 -10.78 -16.54
CA SER A 211 32.17 -11.72 -17.64
C SER A 211 31.28 -12.97 -17.62
N SER A 212 30.87 -13.44 -16.45
CA SER A 212 30.06 -14.66 -16.31
C SER A 212 28.56 -14.36 -16.32
N ASP A 213 27.80 -15.09 -17.15
CA ASP A 213 26.34 -14.94 -17.21
C ASP A 213 25.63 -15.29 -15.90
N LEU A 214 26.16 -16.26 -15.15
CA LEU A 214 25.65 -16.57 -13.81
C LEU A 214 25.80 -15.35 -12.88
N HIS A 215 26.97 -14.71 -12.89
CA HIS A 215 27.21 -13.52 -12.07
C HIS A 215 26.39 -12.32 -12.54
N ARG A 216 26.14 -12.17 -13.84
CA ARG A 216 25.24 -11.14 -14.38
C ARG A 216 23.84 -11.34 -13.84
N LYS A 217 23.30 -12.56 -13.87
CA LYS A 217 22.00 -12.90 -13.28
C LYS A 217 21.95 -12.56 -11.79
N GLN A 218 22.95 -12.98 -11.02
CA GLN A 218 23.04 -12.67 -9.58
C GLN A 218 23.11 -11.16 -9.31
N PHE A 219 23.86 -10.41 -10.14
CA PHE A 219 23.96 -8.96 -10.01
C PHE A 219 22.64 -8.24 -10.35
N ILE A 220 21.88 -8.73 -11.32
CA ILE A 220 20.55 -8.21 -11.65
C ILE A 220 19.59 -8.42 -10.46
N LEU A 221 19.57 -9.62 -9.88
CA LEU A 221 18.73 -9.92 -8.71
C LEU A 221 19.11 -9.02 -7.52
N PHE A 222 20.41 -8.82 -7.30
CA PHE A 222 20.91 -7.85 -6.32
C PHE A 222 20.38 -6.44 -6.60
N CYS A 223 20.51 -5.93 -7.83
CA CYS A 223 20.07 -4.57 -8.18
C CYS A 223 18.57 -4.39 -8.02
N ARG A 224 17.77 -5.43 -8.25
CA ARG A 224 16.32 -5.42 -8.02
C ARG A 224 15.96 -5.27 -6.55
N LEU A 225 16.57 -6.08 -5.69
CA LEU A 225 16.40 -6.00 -4.23
C LEU A 225 16.89 -4.65 -3.69
N ALA A 226 18.13 -4.29 -4.01
CA ALA A 226 18.73 -3.02 -3.57
C ALA A 226 17.96 -1.81 -4.08
N GLY A 227 17.50 -1.83 -5.33
CA GLY A 227 16.67 -0.78 -5.91
C GLY A 227 15.34 -0.61 -5.21
N TRP A 228 14.70 -1.71 -4.81
CA TRP A 228 13.47 -1.70 -4.03
C TRP A 228 13.69 -1.18 -2.60
N TRP A 229 14.68 -1.72 -1.87
CA TRP A 229 14.98 -1.27 -0.51
C TRP A 229 15.40 0.19 -0.45
N LEU A 230 16.17 0.65 -1.45
CA LEU A 230 16.54 2.05 -1.56
C LEU A 230 15.32 2.93 -1.83
N PHE A 231 14.39 2.47 -2.67
CA PHE A 231 13.11 3.16 -2.92
C PHE A 231 12.28 3.30 -1.63
N CYS A 232 12.09 2.23 -0.86
CA CYS A 232 11.38 2.28 0.42
C CYS A 232 12.06 3.20 1.44
N SER A 233 13.37 3.43 1.33
CA SER A 233 14.12 4.34 2.21
C SER A 233 14.03 5.82 1.82
N GLN A 234 13.34 6.17 0.74
CA GLN A 234 13.22 7.57 0.30
C GLN A 234 12.29 8.36 1.25
N PRO A 235 12.50 9.67 1.44
CA PRO A 235 11.72 10.46 2.41
C PRO A 235 10.20 10.37 2.24
N GLY A 236 9.68 10.22 1.02
CA GLY A 236 8.24 10.06 0.77
C GLY A 236 7.70 8.65 1.00
N GLN A 237 8.57 7.65 1.10
CA GLN A 237 8.20 6.23 1.23
C GLN A 237 8.63 5.61 2.55
N ARG A 238 9.47 6.31 3.32
CA ARG A 238 10.08 5.81 4.55
C ARG A 238 9.06 5.42 5.61
N ASP A 239 7.92 6.08 5.65
CA ASP A 239 6.89 5.83 6.66
C ASP A 239 5.80 4.89 6.16
N VAL A 240 5.90 4.40 4.92
CA VAL A 240 4.97 3.41 4.36
C VAL A 240 5.30 2.03 4.93
N CYS A 241 4.26 1.35 5.45
CA CYS A 241 4.38 0.01 6.00
C CYS A 241 4.20 -1.02 4.88
N TRP A 242 5.31 -1.49 4.30
CA TRP A 242 5.31 -2.56 3.30
C TRP A 242 5.30 -3.92 4.00
N THR A 243 4.17 -4.63 3.93
CA THR A 243 4.08 -6.00 4.47
C THR A 243 4.43 -6.99 3.37
N TYR A 244 5.43 -7.85 3.58
CA TYR A 244 5.78 -8.88 2.60
C TYR A 244 5.02 -10.18 2.89
N THR A 245 4.43 -10.77 1.87
CA THR A 245 3.89 -12.13 1.88
C THR A 245 4.58 -12.95 0.80
N PHE A 246 4.62 -14.27 0.97
CA PHE A 246 5.18 -15.16 -0.03
C PHE A 246 4.11 -16.16 -0.44
N GLN A 247 3.70 -16.09 -1.69
CA GLN A 247 2.58 -16.88 -2.20
C GLN A 247 3.00 -18.29 -2.63
N GLU A 248 2.21 -19.27 -2.20
CA GLU A 248 2.26 -20.65 -2.67
C GLU A 248 1.50 -20.76 -4.00
N GLU A 249 2.09 -21.40 -5.01
CA GLU A 249 1.33 -21.75 -6.21
C GLU A 249 0.40 -22.92 -5.89
N ALA A 250 -0.91 -22.71 -6.09
CA ALA A 250 -1.91 -23.77 -6.01
C ALA A 250 -1.75 -24.74 -7.19
N ASP A 251 -0.85 -25.72 -7.08
CA ASP A 251 -0.49 -26.65 -8.15
C ASP A 251 -1.38 -27.93 -8.18
N GLY A 252 -2.68 -27.91 -7.88
CA GLY A 252 -3.61 -29.09 -7.94
C GLY A 252 -3.31 -30.41 -7.15
N ASN A 253 -2.05 -30.75 -6.83
CA ASN A 253 -1.58 -32.00 -6.23
C ASN A 253 -1.06 -31.77 -4.79
N GLY A 254 -1.68 -32.41 -3.79
CA GLY A 254 -1.44 -32.25 -2.34
C GLY A 254 -0.03 -32.52 -1.76
N ARG A 255 1.06 -32.40 -2.53
CA ARG A 255 2.47 -32.32 -2.07
C ARG A 255 3.00 -30.88 -2.06
N PHE A 256 2.13 -29.88 -1.98
CA PHE A 256 2.47 -28.47 -2.17
C PHE A 256 3.52 -27.95 -1.21
N ALA A 257 3.34 -28.24 0.07
CA ALA A 257 4.12 -27.62 1.11
C ALA A 257 5.61 -28.04 1.05
N GLU A 258 5.92 -29.30 0.72
CA GLU A 258 7.31 -29.76 0.54
C GLU A 258 7.99 -29.08 -0.65
N VAL A 259 7.29 -29.01 -1.79
CA VAL A 259 7.79 -28.35 -3.01
C VAL A 259 7.97 -26.85 -2.77
N PHE A 260 7.04 -26.24 -2.06
CA PHE A 260 7.10 -24.83 -1.69
C PHE A 260 8.30 -24.55 -0.78
N VAL A 261 8.51 -25.36 0.25
CA VAL A 261 9.67 -25.30 1.15
C VAL A 261 10.98 -25.45 0.36
N ALA A 262 11.05 -26.38 -0.59
CA ALA A 262 12.19 -26.52 -1.51
C ALA A 262 12.42 -25.29 -2.40
N LYS A 263 11.34 -24.70 -2.95
CA LYS A 263 11.38 -23.45 -3.72
C LYS A 263 11.89 -22.30 -2.83
N MET A 264 11.40 -22.15 -1.61
CA MET A 264 11.87 -21.13 -0.65
C MET A 264 13.36 -21.28 -0.32
N PHE A 265 13.83 -22.52 -0.16
CA PHE A 265 15.25 -22.82 0.09
C PHE A 265 16.16 -22.42 -1.06
N THR A 266 15.71 -22.70 -2.29
CA THR A 266 16.39 -22.29 -3.51
C THR A 266 16.36 -20.76 -3.62
N PHE A 267 15.22 -20.14 -3.32
CA PHE A 267 15.05 -18.69 -3.37
C PHE A 267 15.96 -17.94 -2.41
N ILE A 268 16.03 -18.35 -1.13
CA ILE A 268 16.94 -17.72 -0.19
C ILE A 268 18.40 -17.93 -0.62
N GLY A 269 18.77 -19.14 -1.05
CA GLY A 269 20.14 -19.50 -1.41
C GLY A 269 20.64 -18.79 -2.66
N ASP A 270 19.84 -18.81 -3.72
CA ASP A 270 20.29 -18.42 -5.06
C ASP A 270 19.84 -17.02 -5.46
N HIS A 271 18.83 -16.45 -4.79
CA HIS A 271 18.22 -15.19 -5.19
C HIS A 271 18.30 -14.09 -4.13
N VAL A 272 18.10 -14.41 -2.85
CA VAL A 272 18.18 -13.41 -1.77
C VAL A 272 19.61 -13.24 -1.26
N THR A 273 20.35 -14.35 -1.07
CA THR A 273 21.73 -14.32 -0.54
C THR A 273 22.73 -13.68 -1.51
N VAL A 274 22.32 -13.38 -2.76
CA VAL A 274 23.13 -12.65 -3.74
C VAL A 274 23.70 -11.33 -3.20
N VAL A 275 23.01 -10.68 -2.26
CA VAL A 275 23.44 -9.43 -1.63
C VAL A 275 24.71 -9.58 -0.79
N ALA A 276 24.97 -10.79 -0.28
CA ALA A 276 26.14 -11.12 0.52
C ALA A 276 27.31 -11.66 -0.31
N LEU A 277 27.08 -12.04 -1.58
CA LEU A 277 28.10 -12.67 -2.42
C LEU A 277 29.27 -11.72 -2.68
N PRO A 278 30.53 -12.15 -2.46
CA PRO A 278 31.71 -11.31 -2.67
C PRO A 278 31.81 -10.73 -4.09
N ARG A 279 31.37 -11.49 -5.10
CA ARG A 279 31.43 -11.09 -6.52
C ARG A 279 30.45 -9.95 -6.82
N VAL A 280 29.21 -10.05 -6.30
CA VAL A 280 28.21 -8.98 -6.38
C VAL A 280 28.71 -7.73 -5.65
N ARG A 281 29.33 -7.89 -4.48
CA ARG A 281 29.93 -6.78 -3.72
C ARG A 281 31.06 -6.07 -4.46
N ARG A 282 31.86 -6.79 -5.25
CA ARG A 282 32.89 -6.19 -6.11
C ARG A 282 32.28 -5.42 -7.29
N ALA A 283 31.21 -5.95 -7.89
CA ALA A 283 30.50 -5.28 -8.97
C ALA A 283 29.68 -4.05 -8.49
N TRP A 284 29.23 -4.07 -7.23
CA TRP A 284 28.55 -2.95 -6.58
C TRP A 284 29.54 -1.81 -6.27
N THR A 285 29.74 -0.96 -7.25
CA THR A 285 30.73 0.12 -7.23
C THR A 285 30.10 1.48 -6.90
N ARG A 286 28.81 1.67 -7.15
CA ARG A 286 28.07 2.94 -7.02
C ARG A 286 26.91 2.85 -6.00
N ASN A 287 26.37 3.97 -5.53
CA ASN A 287 25.21 4.04 -4.61
C ASN A 287 25.31 3.07 -3.42
N LYS A 288 26.41 3.11 -2.67
CA LYS A 288 26.67 2.25 -1.51
C LYS A 288 25.88 2.66 -0.26
N HIS A 289 24.57 2.91 -0.41
CA HIS A 289 23.68 3.37 0.67
C HIS A 289 23.18 2.24 1.57
N ARG A 290 24.10 1.43 2.10
CA ARG A 290 23.82 0.25 2.95
C ARG A 290 22.88 0.57 4.11
N ALA A 291 23.23 1.57 4.91
CA ALA A 291 22.46 1.99 6.07
C ALA A 291 21.00 2.37 5.74
N ARG A 292 20.76 2.94 4.56
CA ARG A 292 19.40 3.32 4.13
C ARG A 292 18.54 2.12 3.76
N MET A 293 19.15 1.09 3.17
CA MET A 293 18.45 -0.12 2.71
C MET A 293 18.22 -1.13 3.85
N LYS A 294 19.05 -1.08 4.91
CA LYS A 294 19.06 -2.02 6.03
C LYS A 294 17.69 -2.36 6.58
N ARG A 295 16.90 -1.33 6.97
CA ARG A 295 15.60 -1.53 7.62
C ARG A 295 14.67 -2.37 6.76
N GLU A 296 14.58 -2.04 5.47
CA GLU A 296 13.69 -2.73 4.55
C GLU A 296 14.20 -4.13 4.20
N ALA A 297 15.52 -4.28 4.05
CA ALA A 297 16.16 -5.56 3.81
C ALA A 297 15.89 -6.54 4.96
N LEU A 298 16.02 -6.08 6.21
CA LEU A 298 15.71 -6.88 7.39
C LEU A 298 14.22 -7.22 7.47
N SER A 299 13.33 -6.26 7.21
CA SER A 299 11.88 -6.51 7.19
C SER A 299 11.49 -7.58 6.16
N PHE A 300 12.05 -7.51 4.94
CA PHE A 300 11.86 -8.51 3.90
C PHE A 300 12.32 -9.91 4.35
N VAL A 301 13.51 -10.00 4.94
CA VAL A 301 14.10 -11.28 5.39
C VAL A 301 13.35 -11.85 6.60
N THR A 302 12.86 -11.02 7.51
CA THR A 302 12.02 -11.45 8.63
C THR A 302 10.68 -11.99 8.15
N ALA A 303 10.01 -11.32 7.21
CA ALA A 303 8.77 -11.83 6.64
C ALA A 303 8.97 -13.16 5.88
N LEU A 304 10.13 -13.34 5.23
CA LEU A 304 10.49 -14.59 4.59
C LEU A 304 10.65 -15.73 5.61
N ASP A 305 11.30 -15.44 6.75
CA ASP A 305 11.49 -16.37 7.87
C ASP A 305 10.15 -16.77 8.50
N GLU A 306 9.28 -15.80 8.78
CA GLU A 306 7.92 -16.03 9.30
C GLU A 306 7.06 -16.85 8.34
N CYS A 307 7.20 -16.64 7.04
CA CYS A 307 6.51 -17.44 6.04
C CYS A 307 7.02 -18.88 6.03
N PHE A 308 8.34 -19.07 6.06
CA PHE A 308 8.94 -20.40 6.09
C PHE A 308 8.56 -21.16 7.36
N GLY A 309 8.61 -20.51 8.53
CA GLY A 309 8.28 -21.12 9.83
C GLY A 309 6.87 -21.69 9.84
N ARG A 310 5.89 -20.93 9.35
CA ARG A 310 4.49 -21.39 9.24
C ARG A 310 4.37 -22.66 8.41
N VAL A 311 4.98 -22.69 7.22
CA VAL A 311 4.87 -23.87 6.35
C VAL A 311 5.71 -25.06 6.87
N ALA A 312 6.88 -24.81 7.44
CA ALA A 312 7.75 -25.86 7.94
C ALA A 312 7.18 -26.57 9.18
N GLU A 313 6.45 -25.85 10.03
CA GLU A 313 5.70 -26.42 11.16
C GLU A 313 4.59 -27.37 10.68
N ASP A 314 3.84 -26.96 9.65
CA ASP A 314 2.74 -27.76 9.08
C ASP A 314 3.23 -29.10 8.48
N VAL A 315 4.47 -29.15 7.98
CA VAL A 315 5.05 -30.34 7.29
C VAL A 315 5.98 -31.17 8.21
N GLY A 316 6.38 -30.66 9.37
CA GLY A 316 7.23 -31.40 10.32
C GLY A 316 8.69 -31.60 9.90
N MET A 317 9.25 -30.72 9.04
CA MET A 317 10.59 -30.87 8.46
C MET A 317 11.74 -30.34 9.34
N LYS A 318 12.03 -30.98 10.48
CA LYS A 318 13.02 -30.51 11.46
C LYS A 318 14.44 -30.24 10.91
N ASN A 319 14.96 -31.09 10.02
CA ASN A 319 16.31 -30.92 9.46
C ASN A 319 16.40 -29.65 8.60
N TRP A 320 15.35 -29.36 7.86
CA TRP A 320 15.26 -28.19 6.99
C TRP A 320 15.20 -26.91 7.82
N VAL A 321 14.50 -26.92 8.96
CA VAL A 321 14.47 -25.75 9.86
C VAL A 321 15.87 -25.34 10.32
N LEU A 322 16.75 -26.29 10.67
CA LEU A 322 18.11 -25.99 11.11
C LEU A 322 18.98 -25.36 10.01
N ASP A 323 18.93 -25.91 8.80
CA ASP A 323 19.69 -25.38 7.67
C ASP A 323 19.15 -24.02 7.21
N TRP A 324 17.84 -23.82 7.27
CA TRP A 324 17.17 -22.54 7.01
C TRP A 324 17.66 -21.46 7.99
N GLN A 325 17.60 -21.75 9.29
CA GLN A 325 18.05 -20.86 10.34
C GLN A 325 19.54 -20.51 10.19
N ARG A 326 20.38 -21.48 9.79
CA ARG A 326 21.81 -21.21 9.53
C ARG A 326 21.99 -20.22 8.39
N LYS A 327 21.33 -20.44 7.24
CA LYS A 327 21.40 -19.54 6.07
C LYS A 327 20.88 -18.15 6.41
N LEU A 328 19.72 -18.06 7.06
CA LEU A 328 19.13 -16.81 7.47
C LEU A 328 19.99 -16.05 8.48
N ARG A 329 20.60 -16.74 9.45
CA ARG A 329 21.48 -16.08 10.42
C ARG A 329 22.65 -15.41 9.73
N VAL A 330 23.33 -16.12 8.82
CA VAL A 330 24.44 -15.54 8.04
C VAL A 330 23.98 -14.32 7.25
N LEU A 331 22.81 -14.38 6.62
CA LEU A 331 22.24 -13.27 5.86
C LEU A 331 21.84 -12.09 6.77
N LYS A 332 21.15 -12.34 7.89
CA LYS A 332 20.72 -11.33 8.86
C LYS A 332 21.94 -10.63 9.46
N THR A 333 22.94 -11.36 9.94
CA THR A 333 24.20 -10.78 10.46
C THR A 333 24.91 -9.92 9.40
N PHE A 334 24.91 -10.37 8.15
CA PHE A 334 25.45 -9.56 7.06
C PHE A 334 24.66 -8.26 6.85
N LEU A 335 23.33 -8.32 6.83
CA LEU A 335 22.47 -7.13 6.69
C LEU A 335 22.52 -6.23 7.93
N GLU A 336 22.75 -6.78 9.12
CA GLU A 336 22.94 -6.02 10.35
C GLU A 336 24.26 -5.22 10.35
N SER A 337 25.26 -5.66 9.58
CA SER A 337 26.51 -4.91 9.37
C SER A 337 26.40 -3.76 8.38
N TRP A 338 25.26 -3.62 7.69
CA TRP A 338 24.96 -2.47 6.83
C TRP A 338 24.60 -1.24 7.65
#